data_AF-A0A7C5DN07-F1
#
_entry.id   AF-A0A7C5DN07-F1
#
_cell.length_a   1.000
_cell.length_b   1.000
_cell.length_c   1.000
_cell.angle_alpha   90.00
_cell.angle_beta   90.00
_cell.angle_gamma   90.00
#
_symmetry.space_group_name_H-M   'P 1'
#
loop_
_entity.id
_entity.type
_entity.pdbx_description
1 polymer ?
#
loop_
_entity_poly.entity_id
_entity_poly.type
_entity_poly.pdbx_seq_one_letter_code
_entity_poly.pdbx_strand_id
1 'polypeptide(L)'
;MRPTAPRHQERLYHDWLLPEETRQVRKEARAFVNKQVLPVADELNTTPESISAFPWTLFHAMASLHMYGIPFPAKEGGRGLKYPLCAATVVMEELAYASDGLAAIYDDHCLLPGVALMHGSDETRKGYLRPL
;
A
#
# COMPACT_ATOMS: atom_id res chain seq x y z
N MET A 1 18.55 -14.99 9.40
CA MET A 1 17.69 -14.32 8.41
C MET A 1 17.90 -15.02 7.07
N ARG A 2 16.87 -15.62 6.46
CA ARG A 2 17.02 -16.21 5.13
C ARG A 2 17.39 -15.09 4.14
N PRO A 3 18.32 -15.32 3.19
CA PRO A 3 18.59 -14.36 2.14
C PRO A 3 17.29 -14.08 1.39
N THR A 4 16.93 -12.81 1.22
CA THR A 4 15.82 -12.45 0.36
C THR A 4 16.15 -12.87 -1.07
N ALA A 5 15.19 -13.48 -1.76
CA ALA A 5 15.36 -13.82 -3.16
C ALA A 5 15.73 -12.54 -3.95
N PRO A 6 16.65 -12.61 -4.90
CA PRO A 6 17.03 -11.44 -5.68
C PRO A 6 15.79 -10.90 -6.43
N ARG A 7 15.56 -9.59 -6.37
CA ARG A 7 14.48 -8.96 -7.13
C ARG A 7 14.80 -9.00 -8.62
N HIS A 8 13.96 -9.67 -9.39
CA HIS A 8 14.15 -9.81 -10.83
C HIS A 8 13.46 -8.73 -11.67
N GLN A 9 12.55 -7.94 -11.07
CA GLN A 9 11.79 -6.92 -11.79
C GLN A 9 12.69 -5.96 -12.59
N GLU A 10 13.79 -5.49 -12.01
CA GLU A 10 14.72 -4.56 -12.69
C GLU A 10 15.54 -5.21 -13.81
N ARG A 11 15.58 -6.55 -13.85
CA ARG A 11 16.33 -7.33 -14.86
C ARG A 11 15.44 -7.85 -15.99
N LEU A 12 14.17 -8.11 -15.71
CA LEU A 12 13.25 -8.79 -16.62
C LEU A 12 12.15 -7.88 -17.16
N TYR A 13 11.96 -6.69 -16.58
CA TYR A 13 10.87 -5.78 -16.93
C TYR A 13 11.33 -4.33 -17.00
N HIS A 14 10.80 -3.60 -17.99
CA HIS A 14 10.97 -2.16 -18.12
C HIS A 14 9.63 -1.44 -17.89
N ASP A 15 9.64 -0.48 -16.97
CA ASP A 15 8.44 0.22 -16.49
C ASP A 15 8.09 1.48 -17.30
N TRP A 16 8.59 1.60 -18.53
CA TRP A 16 8.44 2.77 -19.42
C TRP A 16 7.00 3.18 -19.74
N LEU A 17 6.03 2.27 -19.61
CA LEU A 17 4.60 2.55 -19.79
C LEU A 17 3.91 3.01 -18.50
N LEU A 18 4.58 2.90 -17.34
CA LEU A 18 4.05 3.44 -16.10
C LEU A 18 4.18 4.97 -16.11
N PRO A 19 3.12 5.70 -15.74
CA PRO A 19 3.21 7.13 -15.51
C PRO A 19 4.35 7.46 -14.53
N GLU A 20 5.03 8.60 -14.74
CA GLU A 20 6.17 8.98 -13.90
C GLU A 20 5.78 9.06 -12.41
N GLU A 21 4.60 9.61 -12.09
CA GLU A 21 4.08 9.63 -10.72
C GLU A 21 3.94 8.23 -10.10
N THR A 22 3.48 7.23 -10.88
CA THR A 22 3.36 5.84 -10.46
C THR A 22 4.75 5.25 -10.19
N ARG A 23 5.74 5.57 -11.02
CA ARG A 23 7.12 5.12 -10.81
C ARG A 23 7.73 5.70 -9.55
N GLN A 24 7.42 6.95 -9.21
CA GLN A 24 7.84 7.58 -7.95
C GLN A 24 7.17 6.93 -6.73
N VAL A 25 5.85 6.69 -6.79
CA VAL A 25 5.12 5.96 -5.75
C VAL A 25 5.69 4.55 -5.55
N ARG A 26 6.02 3.84 -6.64
CA ARG A 26 6.69 2.52 -6.56
C ARG A 26 8.02 2.61 -5.81
N LYS A 27 8.85 3.63 -6.08
CA LYS A 27 10.13 3.83 -5.38
C LYS A 27 9.92 4.11 -3.88
N GLU A 28 8.94 4.93 -3.53
CA GLU A 28 8.56 5.21 -2.13
C GLU A 28 8.13 3.93 -1.41
N ALA A 29 7.20 3.16 -2.01
CA ALA A 29 6.72 1.90 -1.45
C ALA A 29 7.84 0.86 -1.32
N ARG A 30 8.70 0.75 -2.33
CA ARG A 30 9.88 -0.13 -2.28
C ARG A 30 10.83 0.26 -1.16
N ALA A 31 11.08 1.55 -0.96
CA ALA A 31 11.95 2.01 0.13
C ALA A 31 11.35 1.67 1.50
N PHE A 32 10.03 1.85 1.67
CA PHE A 32 9.31 1.42 2.86
C PHE A 32 9.44 -0.09 3.08
N VAL A 33 9.16 -0.90 2.06
CA VAL A 33 9.23 -2.36 2.11
C VAL A 33 10.64 -2.83 2.48
N ASN A 34 11.66 -2.30 1.81
CA ASN A 34 13.04 -2.68 2.07
C ASN A 34 13.50 -2.33 3.49
N LYS A 35 13.09 -1.16 4.00
CA LYS A 35 13.54 -0.65 5.29
C LYS A 35 12.76 -1.21 6.47
N GLN A 36 11.46 -1.45 6.31
CA GLN A 36 10.55 -1.73 7.44
C GLN A 36 9.87 -3.09 7.35
N VAL A 37 9.53 -3.57 6.14
CA VAL A 37 8.73 -4.80 5.99
C VAL A 37 9.62 -6.03 5.83
N LEU A 38 10.60 -6.01 4.92
CA LEU A 38 11.52 -7.14 4.70
C LEU A 38 12.24 -7.63 5.97
N PRO A 39 12.66 -6.76 6.91
CA PRO A 39 13.27 -7.21 8.17
C PRO A 39 12.39 -8.14 9.00
N VAL A 40 11.06 -8.00 8.91
CA VAL A 40 10.07 -8.74 9.72
C VAL A 40 9.18 -9.66 8.88
N ALA A 41 9.45 -9.80 7.58
CA ALA A 41 8.60 -10.55 6.65
C ALA A 41 8.42 -12.03 7.02
N ASP A 42 9.46 -12.69 7.52
CA ASP A 42 9.38 -14.10 7.95
C ASP A 42 8.39 -14.27 9.11
N GLU A 43 8.44 -13.37 10.10
CA GLU A 43 7.50 -13.34 11.22
C GLU A 43 6.07 -13.06 10.75
N LEU A 44 5.88 -12.05 9.89
CA LEU A 44 4.56 -11.71 9.32
C LEU A 44 3.90 -12.89 8.61
N ASN A 45 4.69 -13.66 7.86
CA ASN A 45 4.18 -14.72 6.98
C ASN A 45 4.09 -16.10 7.65
N THR A 46 4.59 -16.26 8.88
CA THR A 46 4.59 -17.54 9.60
C THR A 46 3.87 -17.51 10.94
N THR A 47 3.57 -16.32 11.46
CA THR A 47 2.80 -16.17 12.70
C THR A 47 1.33 -16.56 12.47
N PRO A 48 0.76 -17.46 13.30
CA PRO A 48 -0.66 -17.78 13.24
C PRO A 48 -1.55 -16.54 13.46
N GLU A 49 -2.64 -16.46 12.70
CA GLU A 49 -3.56 -15.33 12.77
C GLU A 49 -4.17 -15.17 14.17
N SER A 50 -4.08 -13.95 14.70
CA SER A 50 -4.71 -13.55 15.96
C SER A 50 -4.79 -12.02 16.05
N ILE A 51 -5.66 -11.50 16.92
CA ILE A 51 -5.79 -10.04 17.15
C ILE A 51 -4.44 -9.43 17.56
N SER A 52 -3.67 -10.12 18.41
CA SER A 52 -2.35 -9.68 18.86
C SER A 52 -1.27 -9.76 17.77
N ALA A 53 -1.48 -10.58 16.74
CA ALA A 53 -0.54 -10.73 15.63
C ALA A 53 -0.75 -9.69 14.51
N PHE A 54 -1.78 -8.85 14.59
CA PHE A 54 -1.98 -7.79 13.60
C PHE A 54 -0.79 -6.80 13.59
N PRO A 55 -0.23 -6.45 12.42
CA PRO A 55 1.00 -5.67 12.33
C PRO A 55 0.77 -4.17 12.52
N TRP A 56 0.27 -3.76 13.70
CA TRP A 56 -0.10 -2.38 14.03
C TRP A 56 1.01 -1.36 13.74
N THR A 57 2.26 -1.71 14.04
CA THR A 57 3.41 -0.84 13.77
C THR A 57 3.54 -0.50 12.28
N LEU A 58 3.42 -1.51 11.39
CA LEU A 58 3.52 -1.31 9.95
C LEU A 58 2.27 -0.62 9.41
N PHE A 59 1.09 -0.96 9.94
CA PHE A 59 -0.16 -0.30 9.60
C PHE A 59 -0.10 1.22 9.86
N HIS A 60 0.33 1.63 11.06
CA HIS A 60 0.50 3.04 11.40
C HIS A 60 1.64 3.72 10.63
N ALA A 61 2.69 2.98 10.28
CA ALA A 61 3.75 3.50 9.42
C ALA A 61 3.24 3.82 8.00
N MET A 62 2.40 2.95 7.42
CA MET A 62 1.75 3.20 6.13
C MET A 62 0.82 4.44 6.19
N ALA A 63 0.07 4.60 7.28
CA ALA A 63 -0.74 5.81 7.52
C ALA A 63 0.13 7.08 7.62
N SER A 64 1.23 7.02 8.37
CA SER A 64 2.16 8.16 8.55
C SER A 64 2.85 8.57 7.24
N LEU A 65 3.06 7.62 6.33
CA LEU A 65 3.57 7.87 4.98
C LEU A 65 2.47 8.28 3.99
N HIS A 66 1.23 8.42 4.47
CA HIS A 66 0.05 8.76 3.68
C HIS A 66 -0.15 7.81 2.47
N MET A 67 0.18 6.52 2.66
CA MET A 67 0.04 5.50 1.62
C MET A 67 -1.44 5.16 1.35
N TYR A 68 -2.28 5.20 2.39
CA TYR A 68 -3.72 4.96 2.26
C TYR A 68 -4.46 6.07 1.50
N GLY A 69 -3.87 7.26 1.38
CA GLY A 69 -4.39 8.37 0.57
C GLY A 69 -4.09 8.27 -0.92
N ILE A 70 -3.23 7.34 -1.35
CA ILE A 70 -2.83 7.16 -2.77
C ILE A 70 -4.02 6.96 -3.72
N PRO A 71 -5.04 6.13 -3.39
CA PRO A 71 -6.13 5.84 -4.33
C PRO A 71 -7.11 7.00 -4.54
N PHE A 72 -7.01 8.08 -3.76
CA PHE A 72 -8.06 9.10 -3.68
C PHE A 72 -7.62 10.48 -4.17
N PRO A 73 -8.58 11.29 -4.69
CA PRO A 73 -8.32 12.67 -5.05
C PRO A 73 -8.11 13.56 -3.83
N ALA A 74 -7.40 14.68 -4.00
CA ALA A 74 -7.12 15.63 -2.93
C ALA A 74 -8.38 16.19 -2.24
N LYS A 75 -9.49 16.35 -2.98
CA LYS A 75 -10.77 16.82 -2.42
C LYS A 75 -11.38 15.87 -1.38
N GLU A 76 -11.00 14.60 -1.39
CA GLU A 76 -11.40 13.60 -0.40
C GLU A 76 -10.27 13.26 0.59
N GLY A 77 -9.23 14.10 0.67
CA GLY A 77 -8.11 13.90 1.60
C GLY A 77 -6.98 13.01 1.08
N GLY A 78 -7.04 12.56 -0.18
CA GLY A 78 -5.99 11.75 -0.79
C GLY A 78 -4.84 12.54 -1.40
N ARG A 79 -3.94 11.83 -2.09
CA ARG A 79 -2.74 12.40 -2.74
C ARG A 79 -3.03 13.16 -4.03
N GLY A 80 -4.21 13.02 -4.63
CA GLY A 80 -4.57 13.78 -5.83
C GLY A 80 -3.76 13.42 -7.09
N LEU A 81 -3.29 12.18 -7.17
CA LEU A 81 -2.55 11.66 -8.34
C LEU A 81 -3.44 11.63 -9.58
N LYS A 82 -2.82 11.73 -10.77
CA LYS A 82 -3.55 11.65 -12.05
C LYS A 82 -4.04 10.23 -12.37
N TYR A 83 -3.27 9.21 -11.97
CA TYR A 83 -3.55 7.79 -12.15
C TYR A 83 -3.51 7.03 -10.79
N PRO A 84 -4.42 7.35 -9.86
CA PRO A 84 -4.32 6.91 -8.46
C PRO A 84 -4.42 5.40 -8.29
N LEU A 85 -5.27 4.72 -9.08
CA LEU A 85 -5.39 3.26 -9.02
C LEU A 85 -4.13 2.57 -9.56
N CYS A 86 -3.51 3.10 -10.61
CA CYS A 86 -2.24 2.58 -11.11
C CYS A 86 -1.14 2.74 -10.05
N ALA A 87 -1.10 3.88 -9.36
CA ALA A 87 -0.18 4.11 -8.24
C ALA A 87 -0.45 3.16 -7.05
N ALA A 88 -1.72 2.90 -6.72
CA ALA A 88 -2.07 1.97 -5.64
C ALA A 88 -1.71 0.52 -5.98
N THR A 89 -1.92 0.09 -7.23
CA THR A 89 -1.52 -1.26 -7.68
C THR A 89 -0.03 -1.49 -7.50
N VAL A 90 0.83 -0.51 -7.84
CA VAL A 90 2.27 -0.70 -7.64
C VAL A 90 2.68 -0.69 -6.16
N VAL A 91 1.91 -0.05 -5.27
CA VAL A 91 2.12 -0.19 -3.82
C VAL A 91 1.81 -1.60 -3.37
N MET A 92 0.66 -2.15 -3.79
CA MET A 92 0.30 -3.54 -3.49
C MET A 92 1.35 -4.53 -4.01
N GLU A 93 1.84 -4.34 -5.24
CA GLU A 93 2.93 -5.18 -5.79
C GLU A 93 4.19 -5.14 -4.91
N GLU A 94 4.60 -3.95 -4.44
CA GLU A 94 5.79 -3.83 -3.59
C GLU A 94 5.56 -4.44 -2.20
N LEU A 95 4.38 -4.28 -1.60
CA LEU A 95 4.03 -4.90 -0.32
C LEU A 95 3.99 -6.43 -0.43
N ALA A 96 3.32 -6.96 -1.45
CA ALA A 96 3.15 -8.40 -1.69
C ALA A 96 4.48 -9.10 -1.97
N TYR A 97 5.49 -8.37 -2.46
CA TYR A 97 6.86 -8.89 -2.58
C TYR A 97 7.43 -9.35 -1.22
N ALA A 98 7.04 -8.70 -0.12
CA ALA A 98 7.49 -9.03 1.23
C ALA A 98 6.46 -9.82 2.05
N SER A 99 5.18 -9.44 1.96
CA SER A 99 4.09 -10.13 2.65
C SER A 99 2.77 -9.87 1.93
N ASP A 100 2.15 -10.95 1.46
CA ASP A 100 0.82 -10.90 0.82
C ASP A 100 -0.26 -10.43 1.81
N GLY A 101 -0.17 -10.87 3.08
CA GLY A 101 -1.09 -10.42 4.13
C GLY A 101 -1.03 -8.91 4.39
N LEU A 102 0.16 -8.30 4.32
CA LEU A 102 0.27 -6.84 4.45
C LEU A 102 -0.29 -6.10 3.23
N ALA A 103 -0.16 -6.67 2.03
CA ALA A 103 -0.78 -6.13 0.82
C ALA A 103 -2.32 -6.21 0.89
N ALA A 104 -2.86 -7.32 1.40
CA ALA A 104 -4.29 -7.48 1.66
C ALA A 104 -4.81 -6.45 2.67
N ILE A 105 -4.08 -6.22 3.77
CA ILE A 105 -4.43 -5.15 4.74
C ILE A 105 -4.48 -3.78 4.07
N TYR A 106 -3.58 -3.47 3.14
CA TYR A 106 -3.62 -2.21 2.39
C TYR A 106 -4.88 -2.11 1.50
N ASP A 107 -5.19 -3.18 0.77
CA ASP A 107 -6.38 -3.26 -0.09
C ASP A 107 -7.68 -3.11 0.71
N ASP A 108 -7.81 -3.89 1.78
CA ASP A 108 -8.98 -3.95 2.65
C ASP A 108 -9.15 -2.70 3.49
N HIS A 109 -8.09 -1.93 3.76
CA HIS A 109 -8.21 -0.69 4.50
C HIS A 109 -8.64 0.49 3.61
N CYS A 110 -8.05 0.63 2.42
CA CYS A 110 -8.26 1.81 1.59
C CYS A 110 -8.76 1.52 0.18
N LEU A 111 -8.32 0.46 -0.50
CA LEU A 111 -8.63 0.32 -1.92
C LEU A 111 -10.09 -0.05 -2.15
N LEU A 112 -10.50 -1.25 -1.72
CA LEU A 112 -11.84 -1.77 -1.99
C LEU A 112 -12.93 -0.96 -1.25
N PRO A 113 -12.87 -0.76 0.09
CA PRO A 113 -13.91 0.01 0.77
C PRO A 113 -13.83 1.49 0.45
N GLY A 114 -12.64 2.06 0.28
CA GLY A 114 -12.52 3.49 0.03
C GLY A 114 -13.02 3.89 -1.36
N VAL A 115 -12.80 3.05 -2.38
CA VAL A 115 -13.42 3.25 -3.71
C VAL A 115 -14.94 3.19 -3.59
N ALA A 116 -15.51 2.26 -2.82
CA ALA A 116 -16.95 2.23 -2.58
C ALA A 116 -17.43 3.49 -1.83
N LEU A 117 -16.70 3.95 -0.81
CA LEU A 117 -17.02 5.15 -0.05
C LEU A 117 -16.98 6.43 -0.92
N MET A 118 -16.14 6.50 -1.96
CA MET A 118 -16.14 7.63 -2.90
C MET A 118 -17.49 7.85 -3.60
N HIS A 119 -18.33 6.81 -3.69
CA HIS A 119 -19.67 6.88 -4.25
C HIS A 119 -20.77 7.11 -3.20
N GLY A 120 -20.40 7.21 -1.92
CA GLY A 120 -21.32 7.52 -0.82
C GLY A 120 -21.74 8.99 -0.79
N SER A 121 -22.72 9.33 0.06
CA SER A 121 -23.12 10.72 0.30
C SER A 121 -21.99 11.53 0.91
N ASP A 122 -22.14 12.86 0.92
CA ASP A 122 -21.14 13.75 1.49
C ASP A 122 -20.91 13.46 2.99
N GLU A 123 -21.97 13.10 3.72
CA GLU A 123 -21.88 12.69 5.13
C GLU A 123 -21.05 11.40 5.28
N THR A 124 -21.31 10.40 4.43
CA THR A 124 -20.54 9.13 4.43
C THR A 124 -19.07 9.39 4.10
N ARG A 125 -18.77 10.19 3.07
CA ARG A 125 -17.38 10.51 2.71
C ARG A 125 -16.68 11.27 3.82
N LYS A 126 -17.34 12.25 4.45
CA LYS A 126 -16.79 13.00 5.57
C LYS A 126 -16.52 12.13 6.80
N GLY A 127 -17.40 11.17 7.08
CA GLY A 127 -17.31 10.31 8.27
C GLY A 127 -16.34 9.15 8.15
N TYR A 128 -16.16 8.58 6.95
CA TYR A 128 -15.47 7.30 6.77
C TYR A 128 -14.34 7.33 5.72
N LEU A 129 -14.42 8.18 4.69
CA LEU A 129 -13.39 8.26 3.66
C LEU A 129 -12.26 9.23 4.04
N ARG A 130 -12.62 10.48 4.37
CA ARG A 130 -11.63 11.53 4.68
C ARG A 130 -10.78 11.27 5.93
N PRO A 131 -11.24 10.48 6.93
CA PRO A 131 -10.41 10.11 8.08
C PRO A 131 -9.45 8.93 7.84
N LEU A 132 -9.51 8.24 6.69
CA LEU A 132 -8.52 7.22 6.30
C LEU A 132 -7.12 7.83 6.21
#